data_AF-A0A1T5M3G9-F1
#
_entry.id   AF-A0A1T5M3G9-F1
#
_cell.length_a   1.000
_cell.length_b   1.000
_cell.length_c   1.000
_cell.angle_alpha   90.00
_cell.angle_beta   90.00
_cell.angle_gamma   90.00
#
_symmetry.space_group_name_H-M   'P 1'
#
loop_
_entity.id
_entity.type
_entity.pdbx_description
1 polymer ?
#
loop_
_entity_poly.entity_id
_entity_poly.type
_entity_poly.pdbx_seq_one_letter_code
_entity_poly.pdbx_strand_id
1 'polypeptide(L)'
;MQWAPESGQSFGPEETIRFVEGGYDGLHIVPKPRFRIDSLDFLGSFSGLRYLNASIPTLDDTAAFRLKELEELTLTTGSRAPIPEVLQKNVTSAAVESGRFASLASLWPNLTWLRMFGPWPHADLVPLSGLRELRHLELDGGGARRSIEGIETCVRLEEMRLVRWSLVDSGPLRELSHLRDVRLMAMHPTPEHLRISLLDVASPVIESLAIGHAPSVHDLEDGLAAMPAVRNLKFRETPFSSAQTAFLGSLPRSVNVAVR
;
A
#
# COMPACT_ATOMS: atom_id res chain seq x y z
N MET A 1 17.87 -8.38 -15.14
CA MET A 1 19.26 -8.00 -14.84
C MET A 1 19.35 -7.31 -13.49
N GLN A 2 20.33 -7.67 -12.67
CA GLN A 2 20.74 -6.85 -11.52
C GLN A 2 21.87 -5.94 -11.97
N TRP A 3 21.78 -4.65 -11.63
CA TRP A 3 22.83 -3.68 -11.89
C TRP A 3 23.27 -3.05 -10.58
N ALA A 4 24.57 -3.13 -10.30
CA ALA A 4 25.17 -2.64 -9.07
C ALA A 4 26.26 -1.62 -9.45
N PRO A 5 25.93 -0.34 -9.66
CA PRO A 5 26.88 0.64 -10.17
C PRO A 5 28.12 0.75 -9.28
N GLU A 6 29.30 0.88 -9.88
CA GLU A 6 30.54 1.22 -9.17
C GLU A 6 30.74 2.73 -9.07
N SER A 7 31.59 3.19 -8.16
CA SER A 7 31.86 4.62 -7.97
C SER A 7 32.36 5.25 -9.27
N GLY A 8 31.63 6.23 -9.81
CA GLY A 8 31.95 6.89 -11.07
C GLY A 8 31.47 6.16 -12.34
N GLN A 9 30.82 4.99 -12.20
CA GLN A 9 30.21 4.29 -13.33
C GLN A 9 28.84 4.89 -13.64
N SER A 10 28.66 5.39 -14.87
CA SER A 10 27.34 5.66 -15.44
C SER A 10 26.79 4.39 -16.10
N PHE A 11 25.47 4.26 -16.15
CA PHE A 11 24.84 3.24 -16.99
C PHE A 11 25.13 3.58 -18.46
N GLY A 12 25.85 2.72 -19.17
CA GLY A 12 26.33 2.98 -20.52
C GLY A 12 25.65 2.14 -21.60
N PRO A 13 26.06 2.33 -22.87
CA PRO A 13 25.59 1.53 -23.99
C PRO A 13 25.87 0.04 -23.82
N GLU A 14 26.99 -0.35 -23.18
CA GLU A 14 27.33 -1.76 -22.98
C GLU A 14 26.35 -2.48 -22.07
N GLU A 15 25.93 -1.86 -20.97
CA GLU A 15 24.95 -2.46 -20.07
C GLU A 15 23.58 -2.57 -20.74
N THR A 16 23.23 -1.62 -21.61
CA THR A 16 22.01 -1.68 -22.43
C THR A 16 22.08 -2.84 -23.43
N ILE A 17 23.21 -3.01 -24.11
CA ILE A 17 23.43 -4.15 -25.03
C ILE A 17 23.32 -5.46 -24.26
N ARG A 18 24.01 -5.59 -23.12
CA ARG A 18 23.90 -6.78 -22.26
C ARG A 18 22.48 -7.03 -21.78
N PHE A 19 21.71 -5.98 -21.53
CA PHE A 19 20.30 -6.09 -21.16
C PHE A 19 19.49 -6.72 -22.29
N VAL A 20 19.61 -6.17 -23.50
CA VAL A 20 18.87 -6.59 -24.68
C VAL A 20 19.30 -7.98 -25.15
N GLU A 21 20.60 -8.23 -25.32
CA GLU A 21 21.14 -9.53 -25.76
C GLU A 21 20.88 -10.64 -24.75
N GLY A 22 20.84 -10.30 -23.46
CA GLY A 22 20.47 -11.24 -22.40
C GLY A 22 18.99 -11.57 -22.34
N GLY A 23 18.15 -10.92 -23.16
CA GLY A 23 16.69 -11.12 -23.16
C GLY A 23 16.04 -10.74 -21.83
N TYR A 24 16.64 -9.80 -21.09
CA TYR A 24 16.07 -9.33 -19.84
C TYR A 24 14.89 -8.38 -20.10
N ASP A 25 13.92 -8.41 -19.21
CA ASP A 25 12.75 -7.52 -19.19
C ASP A 25 12.63 -6.77 -17.85
N GLY A 26 13.58 -6.98 -16.94
CA GLY A 26 13.59 -6.40 -15.61
C GLY A 26 14.94 -5.82 -15.21
N LEU A 27 14.93 -4.66 -14.58
CA LEU A 27 16.11 -3.99 -14.05
C LEU A 27 15.95 -3.76 -12.54
N HIS A 28 16.86 -4.35 -11.76
CA HIS A 28 16.99 -4.10 -10.33
C HIS A 28 18.29 -3.36 -10.06
N ILE A 29 18.19 -2.11 -9.62
CA ILE A 29 19.31 -1.26 -9.24
C ILE A 29 19.64 -1.52 -7.77
N VAL A 30 20.76 -2.18 -7.53
CA VAL A 30 21.19 -2.57 -6.19
C VAL A 30 21.85 -1.38 -5.50
N PRO A 31 21.34 -0.92 -4.34
CA PRO A 31 21.92 0.22 -3.64
C PRO A 31 23.31 -0.13 -3.10
N LYS A 32 24.27 0.78 -3.30
CA LYS A 32 25.57 0.73 -2.61
C LYS A 32 25.67 1.89 -1.61
N PRO A 33 26.29 1.69 -0.43
CA PRO A 33 26.46 2.76 0.55
C PRO A 33 27.15 3.99 -0.05
N ARG A 34 26.62 5.18 0.22
CA ARG A 34 27.15 6.48 -0.24
C ARG A 34 27.11 6.70 -1.76
N PHE A 35 26.46 5.81 -2.51
CA PHE A 35 26.23 6.00 -3.93
C PHE A 35 24.90 6.71 -4.16
N ARG A 36 24.88 7.64 -5.12
CA ARG A 36 23.68 8.34 -5.58
C ARG A 36 23.68 8.37 -7.11
N ILE A 37 22.50 8.38 -7.71
CA ILE A 37 22.32 8.59 -9.15
C ILE A 37 21.79 10.01 -9.33
N ASP A 38 22.34 10.78 -10.27
CA ASP A 38 21.80 12.11 -10.53
C ASP A 38 20.48 12.02 -11.32
N SER A 39 20.40 11.16 -12.35
CA SER A 39 19.18 10.95 -13.14
C SER A 39 19.01 9.51 -13.62
N LEU A 40 17.75 9.04 -13.71
CA LEU A 40 17.38 7.79 -14.36
C LEU A 40 17.16 7.89 -15.89
N ASP A 41 17.55 8.97 -16.55
CA ASP A 41 17.30 9.17 -18.00
C ASP A 41 17.83 8.04 -18.90
N PHE A 42 18.86 7.32 -18.44
CA PHE A 42 19.38 6.15 -19.14
C PHE A 42 18.32 5.05 -19.37
N LEU A 43 17.26 5.01 -18.53
CA LEU A 43 16.11 4.13 -18.69
C LEU A 43 15.41 4.28 -20.05
N GLY A 44 15.52 5.44 -20.71
CA GLY A 44 14.96 5.65 -22.05
C GLY A 44 15.55 4.75 -23.14
N SER A 45 16.68 4.09 -22.87
CA SER A 45 17.36 3.21 -23.82
C SER A 45 16.86 1.76 -23.76
N PHE A 46 16.05 1.39 -22.77
CA PHE A 46 15.55 0.03 -22.62
C PHE A 46 14.19 -0.12 -23.30
N SER A 47 14.18 -0.76 -24.46
CA SER A 47 12.95 -1.36 -25.01
C SER A 47 12.62 -2.64 -24.25
N GLY A 48 11.32 -2.94 -24.07
CA GLY A 48 10.93 -4.18 -23.38
C GLY A 48 11.05 -4.20 -21.85
N LEU A 49 11.39 -3.07 -21.20
CA LEU A 49 11.50 -3.03 -19.74
C LEU A 49 10.10 -3.07 -19.10
N ARG A 50 9.77 -4.21 -18.47
CA ARG A 50 8.52 -4.52 -17.78
C ARG A 50 8.62 -4.39 -16.27
N TYR A 51 9.81 -4.61 -15.70
CA TYR A 51 10.04 -4.58 -14.25
C TYR A 51 11.15 -3.59 -13.90
N LEU A 52 10.85 -2.60 -13.05
CA LEU A 52 11.86 -1.68 -12.54
C LEU A 52 11.86 -1.69 -11.01
N ASN A 53 13.03 -1.93 -10.43
CA ASN A 53 13.28 -1.71 -9.01
C ASN A 53 14.47 -0.77 -8.84
N ALA A 54 14.19 0.43 -8.33
CA ALA A 54 15.17 1.44 -8.03
C ALA A 54 14.96 1.96 -6.58
N SER A 55 15.76 1.42 -5.66
CA SER A 55 15.79 1.80 -4.25
C SER A 55 17.11 2.48 -3.88
N ILE A 56 17.48 3.50 -4.65
CA ILE A 56 18.75 4.22 -4.51
C ILE A 56 18.53 5.73 -4.56
N PRO A 57 19.23 6.53 -3.73
CA PRO A 57 19.11 7.98 -3.77
C PRO A 57 19.27 8.52 -5.18
N THR A 58 18.21 9.11 -5.72
CA THR A 58 18.17 9.63 -7.08
C THR A 58 17.59 11.04 -7.11
N LEU A 59 18.26 12.00 -7.76
CA LEU A 59 17.76 13.38 -7.80
C LEU A 59 16.57 13.51 -8.74
N ASP A 60 16.63 12.90 -9.92
CA ASP A 60 15.55 12.87 -10.92
C ASP A 60 15.24 11.44 -11.38
N ASP A 61 14.05 10.97 -11.05
CA ASP A 61 13.55 9.65 -11.47
C ASP A 61 12.38 9.73 -12.47
N THR A 62 12.13 10.91 -13.06
CA THR A 62 10.98 11.14 -13.94
C THR A 62 10.97 10.25 -15.18
N ALA A 63 12.15 9.78 -15.62
CA ALA A 63 12.29 8.84 -16.72
C ALA A 63 11.58 7.49 -16.47
N ALA A 64 11.48 7.03 -15.21
CA ALA A 64 10.79 5.79 -14.86
C ALA A 64 9.30 5.81 -15.24
N PHE A 65 8.66 6.99 -15.18
CA PHE A 65 7.25 7.19 -15.52
C PHE A 65 6.99 7.22 -17.03
N ARG A 66 8.04 7.26 -17.86
CA ARG A 66 7.94 7.31 -19.34
C ARG A 66 8.11 5.92 -19.97
N LEU A 67 8.37 4.89 -19.18
CA LEU A 67 8.51 3.51 -19.62
C LEU A 67 7.15 2.94 -20.03
N LYS A 68 6.96 2.72 -21.34
CA LYS A 68 5.67 2.36 -21.94
C LYS A 68 5.25 0.92 -21.68
N GLU A 69 6.21 0.04 -21.48
CA GLU A 69 5.98 -1.41 -21.30
C GLU A 69 6.02 -1.82 -19.83
N LEU A 70 6.18 -0.85 -18.91
CA LEU A 70 6.32 -1.11 -17.49
C LEU A 70 5.03 -1.70 -16.90
N GLU A 71 5.18 -2.81 -16.19
CA GLU A 71 4.12 -3.54 -15.50
C GLU A 71 4.30 -3.44 -13.99
N GLU A 72 5.54 -3.46 -13.51
CA GLU A 72 5.87 -3.34 -12.10
C GLU A 72 6.91 -2.25 -11.85
N LEU A 73 6.58 -1.35 -10.92
CA LEU A 73 7.42 -0.22 -10.54
C LEU A 73 7.70 -0.24 -9.04
N THR A 74 8.96 -0.39 -8.65
CA THR A 74 9.45 -0.05 -7.30
C THR A 74 10.36 1.16 -7.40
N LEU A 75 9.98 2.26 -6.77
CA LEU A 75 10.69 3.54 -6.84
C LEU A 75 10.75 4.19 -5.45
N THR A 76 11.89 4.00 -4.76
CA THR A 76 12.16 4.56 -3.44
C THR A 76 13.50 5.30 -3.46
N THR A 77 13.48 6.44 -4.13
CA THR A 77 14.68 7.18 -4.54
C THR A 77 14.93 8.43 -3.71
N GLY A 78 13.97 8.89 -2.90
CA GLY A 78 14.01 10.22 -2.30
C GLY A 78 13.89 11.39 -3.29
N SER A 79 13.57 11.12 -4.57
CA SER A 79 13.44 12.18 -5.57
C SER A 79 12.33 13.14 -5.21
N ARG A 80 12.57 14.43 -5.48
CA ARG A 80 11.58 15.50 -5.33
C ARG A 80 11.13 16.05 -6.68
N ALA A 81 11.54 15.40 -7.77
CA ALA A 81 11.14 15.81 -9.10
C ALA A 81 9.61 15.70 -9.24
N PRO A 82 8.97 16.61 -9.98
CA PRO A 82 7.53 16.54 -10.19
C PRO A 82 7.19 15.31 -11.02
N ILE A 83 6.19 14.55 -10.54
CA ILE A 83 5.71 13.35 -11.24
C ILE A 83 5.04 13.80 -12.54
N PRO A 84 5.47 13.30 -13.70
CA PRO A 84 4.93 13.74 -14.97
C PRO A 84 3.50 13.20 -15.16
N GLU A 85 2.63 13.99 -15.78
CA GLU A 85 1.27 13.57 -16.15
C GLU A 85 1.30 12.64 -17.37
N VAL A 86 1.69 11.39 -17.14
CA VAL A 86 1.80 10.34 -18.17
C VAL A 86 0.97 9.14 -17.76
N LEU A 87 0.10 8.70 -18.67
CA LEU A 87 -0.70 7.49 -18.47
C LEU A 87 0.15 6.23 -18.69
N GLN A 88 0.38 5.47 -17.63
CA GLN A 88 1.10 4.20 -17.66
C GLN A 88 0.12 3.03 -17.44
N LYS A 89 -0.72 2.78 -18.46
CA LYS A 89 -1.82 1.80 -18.40
C LYS A 89 -1.38 0.36 -18.12
N ASN A 90 -0.12 0.01 -18.35
CA ASN A 90 0.38 -1.35 -18.17
C ASN A 90 0.83 -1.62 -16.73
N VAL A 91 1.04 -0.58 -15.93
CA VAL A 91 1.46 -0.73 -14.53
C VAL A 91 0.31 -1.31 -13.71
N THR A 92 0.54 -2.51 -13.18
CA THR A 92 -0.41 -3.23 -12.32
C THR A 92 0.10 -3.34 -10.88
N SER A 93 1.39 -3.12 -10.65
CA SER A 93 2.02 -3.16 -9.33
C SER A 93 2.94 -1.96 -9.12
N ALA A 94 2.74 -1.23 -8.01
CA ALA A 94 3.56 -0.07 -7.67
C ALA A 94 3.96 -0.06 -6.20
N ALA A 95 5.25 0.11 -5.94
CA ALA A 95 5.84 0.34 -4.62
C ALA A 95 6.62 1.67 -4.66
N VAL A 96 6.00 2.77 -4.27
CA VAL A 96 6.56 4.12 -4.47
C VAL A 96 6.64 4.91 -3.18
N GLU A 97 7.52 5.90 -3.10
CA GLU A 97 7.45 6.85 -2.01
C GLU A 97 6.14 7.64 -2.02
N SER A 98 5.70 8.04 -0.82
CA SER A 98 4.54 8.88 -0.62
C SER A 98 4.78 10.26 -1.22
N GLY A 99 4.44 10.41 -2.49
CA GLY A 99 4.46 11.65 -3.26
C GLY A 99 3.13 12.40 -3.23
N ARG A 100 3.14 13.64 -3.70
CA ARG A 100 1.91 14.45 -3.87
C ARG A 100 1.22 14.07 -5.17
N PHE A 101 0.61 12.90 -5.20
CA PHE A 101 -0.22 12.48 -6.33
C PHE A 101 -1.56 13.20 -6.26
N ALA A 102 -1.94 13.90 -7.33
CA ALA A 102 -3.29 14.46 -7.41
C ALA A 102 -4.34 13.34 -7.57
N SER A 103 -4.04 12.35 -8.40
CA SER A 103 -4.83 11.12 -8.57
C SER A 103 -3.92 10.01 -9.09
N LEU A 104 -3.91 8.86 -8.43
CA LEU A 104 -3.19 7.69 -8.90
C LEU A 104 -3.89 7.02 -10.08
N ALA A 105 -5.22 7.08 -10.16
CA ALA A 105 -5.98 6.48 -11.26
C ALA A 105 -5.67 7.14 -12.61
N SER A 106 -5.29 8.41 -12.62
CA SER A 106 -4.83 9.11 -13.83
C SER A 106 -3.47 8.62 -14.34
N LEU A 107 -2.63 8.07 -13.46
CA LEU A 107 -1.31 7.53 -13.80
C LEU A 107 -1.38 6.02 -14.08
N TRP A 108 -2.00 5.26 -13.17
CA TRP A 108 -2.05 3.80 -13.16
C TRP A 108 -3.50 3.30 -13.02
N PRO A 109 -4.33 3.42 -14.07
CA PRO A 109 -5.75 3.07 -14.00
C PRO A 109 -6.00 1.57 -13.74
N ASN A 110 -5.03 0.72 -14.05
CA ASN A 110 -5.14 -0.74 -13.91
C ASN A 110 -4.35 -1.27 -12.71
N LEU A 111 -4.03 -0.41 -11.74
CA LEU A 111 -3.25 -0.80 -10.57
C LEU A 111 -4.03 -1.83 -9.73
N THR A 112 -3.38 -2.96 -9.46
CA THR A 112 -3.92 -4.06 -8.64
C THR A 112 -3.22 -4.16 -7.28
N TRP A 113 -1.98 -3.69 -7.20
CA TRP A 113 -1.16 -3.74 -6.00
C TRP A 113 -0.48 -2.40 -5.78
N LEU A 114 -0.68 -1.81 -4.61
CA LEU A 114 -0.07 -0.54 -4.21
C LEU A 114 0.54 -0.65 -2.82
N ARG A 115 1.81 -0.27 -2.72
CA ARG A 115 2.47 0.04 -1.47
C ARG A 115 3.08 1.42 -1.54
N MET A 116 2.88 2.21 -0.50
CA MET A 116 3.53 3.52 -0.41
C MET A 116 4.43 3.63 0.80
N PHE A 117 5.64 4.12 0.55
CA PHE A 117 6.67 4.29 1.56
C PHE A 117 6.66 5.70 2.13
N GLY A 118 6.65 5.78 3.45
CA GLY A 118 6.61 7.06 4.17
C GLY A 118 5.20 7.62 4.35
N PRO A 119 5.07 8.72 5.12
CA PRO A 119 3.78 9.28 5.51
C PRO A 119 2.90 9.66 4.33
N TRP A 120 1.66 9.18 4.34
CA TRP A 120 0.63 9.58 3.40
C TRP A 120 0.38 11.10 3.51
N PRO A 121 0.47 11.84 2.40
CA PRO A 121 0.50 13.30 2.48
C PRO A 121 -0.89 13.94 2.49
N HIS A 122 -1.96 13.19 2.20
CA HIS A 122 -3.33 13.72 2.09
C HIS A 122 -4.15 13.47 3.36
N ALA A 123 -5.21 14.24 3.56
CA ALA A 123 -6.10 14.10 4.72
C ALA A 123 -7.01 12.87 4.64
N ASP A 124 -7.21 12.35 3.43
CA ASP A 124 -8.12 11.26 3.04
C ASP A 124 -7.49 10.39 1.94
N LEU A 125 -8.25 9.43 1.41
CA LEU A 125 -7.85 8.53 0.34
C LEU A 125 -8.46 8.90 -1.02
N VAL A 126 -8.96 10.13 -1.20
CA VAL A 126 -9.51 10.61 -2.47
C VAL A 126 -8.54 10.43 -3.65
N PRO A 127 -7.21 10.59 -3.51
CA PRO A 127 -6.27 10.30 -4.59
C PRO A 127 -6.27 8.85 -5.10
N LEU A 128 -6.78 7.90 -4.32
CA LEU A 128 -6.97 6.50 -4.74
C LEU A 128 -8.28 6.26 -5.48
N SER A 129 -9.17 7.26 -5.49
CA SER A 129 -10.50 7.11 -6.09
C SER A 129 -10.40 6.69 -7.54
N GLY A 130 -11.19 5.68 -7.91
CA GLY A 130 -11.21 5.16 -9.28
C GLY A 130 -10.20 4.05 -9.58
N LEU A 131 -9.34 3.66 -8.63
CA LEU A 131 -8.53 2.44 -8.72
C LEU A 131 -9.40 1.18 -8.52
N ARG A 132 -10.34 0.95 -9.43
CA ARG A 132 -11.35 -0.11 -9.35
C ARG A 132 -10.78 -1.53 -9.42
N GLU A 133 -9.54 -1.65 -9.89
CA GLU A 133 -8.81 -2.91 -10.01
C GLU A 133 -7.91 -3.20 -8.80
N LEU A 134 -7.81 -2.26 -7.84
CA LEU A 134 -6.94 -2.38 -6.68
C LEU A 134 -7.41 -3.53 -5.78
N ARG A 135 -6.50 -4.47 -5.51
CA ARG A 135 -6.72 -5.64 -4.65
C ARG A 135 -5.89 -5.58 -3.37
N HIS A 136 -4.70 -4.98 -3.43
CA HIS A 136 -3.80 -4.85 -2.28
C HIS A 136 -3.39 -3.40 -2.07
N LEU A 137 -3.53 -2.94 -0.82
CA LEU A 137 -3.15 -1.59 -0.40
C LEU A 137 -2.36 -1.63 0.91
N GLU A 138 -1.12 -1.13 0.89
CA GLU A 138 -0.33 -0.85 2.10
C GLU A 138 0.07 0.63 2.16
N LEU A 139 -0.42 1.34 3.19
CA LEU A 139 -0.13 2.76 3.43
C LEU A 139 0.33 3.02 4.86
N ASP A 140 1.11 4.08 5.01
CA ASP A 140 1.53 4.62 6.30
C ASP A 140 0.90 6.00 6.54
N GLY A 141 0.14 6.19 7.60
CA GLY A 141 -0.56 7.45 7.90
C GLY A 141 0.32 8.55 8.51
N GLY A 142 1.59 8.26 8.79
CA GLY A 142 2.51 9.22 9.39
C GLY A 142 2.24 9.55 10.86
N GLY A 143 1.40 8.76 11.55
CA GLY A 143 1.04 8.99 12.94
C GLY A 143 -0.05 10.04 13.16
N ALA A 144 -0.76 10.43 12.11
CA ALA A 144 -1.81 11.46 12.17
C ALA A 144 -3.22 10.86 12.11
N ARG A 145 -4.20 11.64 12.57
CA ARG A 145 -5.62 11.37 12.38
C ARG A 145 -6.06 11.78 10.97
N ARG A 146 -6.72 10.85 10.26
CA ARG A 146 -7.07 11.00 8.84
C ARG A 146 -8.36 10.26 8.51
N SER A 147 -9.07 10.78 7.51
CA SER A 147 -10.20 10.11 6.88
C SER A 147 -9.69 9.00 5.96
N ILE A 148 -10.57 8.06 5.61
CA ILE A 148 -10.33 7.06 4.56
C ILE A 148 -11.34 7.18 3.40
N GLU A 149 -12.10 8.28 3.34
CA GLU A 149 -12.95 8.61 2.19
C GLU A 149 -12.17 8.54 0.87
N GLY A 150 -12.84 8.07 -0.18
CA GLY A 150 -12.27 7.74 -1.49
C GLY A 150 -12.01 6.23 -1.68
N ILE A 151 -11.78 5.50 -0.58
CA ILE A 151 -11.49 4.06 -0.63
C ILE A 151 -12.70 3.22 -1.05
N GLU A 152 -13.91 3.71 -0.80
CA GLU A 152 -15.19 3.04 -1.14
C GLU A 152 -15.31 2.73 -2.64
N THR A 153 -14.52 3.40 -3.49
CA THR A 153 -14.48 3.18 -4.94
C THR A 153 -13.56 2.03 -5.36
N CYS A 154 -12.67 1.56 -4.47
CA CYS A 154 -11.76 0.44 -4.69
C CYS A 154 -12.48 -0.90 -4.44
N VAL A 155 -13.58 -1.13 -5.17
CA VAL A 155 -14.54 -2.21 -4.91
C VAL A 155 -13.97 -3.64 -5.00
N ARG A 156 -12.76 -3.81 -5.56
CA ARG A 156 -12.05 -5.09 -5.63
C ARG A 156 -11.00 -5.28 -4.54
N LEU A 157 -10.94 -4.40 -3.54
CA LEU A 157 -9.92 -4.45 -2.50
C LEU A 157 -10.10 -5.72 -1.66
N GLU A 158 -9.05 -6.52 -1.58
CA GLU A 158 -8.98 -7.79 -0.84
C GLU A 158 -8.10 -7.65 0.39
N GLU A 159 -7.04 -6.88 0.32
CA GLU A 159 -6.07 -6.69 1.39
C GLU A 159 -5.83 -5.21 1.64
N MET A 160 -6.04 -4.78 2.88
CA MET A 160 -5.82 -3.41 3.28
C MET A 160 -5.01 -3.33 4.57
N ARG A 161 -3.88 -2.63 4.51
CA ARG A 161 -3.03 -2.37 5.66
C ARG A 161 -2.76 -0.87 5.79
N LEU A 162 -3.31 -0.28 6.84
CA LEU A 162 -3.07 1.09 7.24
C LEU A 162 -2.27 1.08 8.55
N VAL A 163 -0.99 1.49 8.48
CA VAL A 163 -0.12 1.58 9.66
C VAL A 163 0.08 3.03 10.08
N ARG A 164 0.24 3.26 11.39
CA ARG A 164 0.40 4.63 11.95
C ARG A 164 -0.69 5.56 11.46
N TRP A 165 -1.93 5.08 11.46
CA TRP A 165 -3.10 5.78 10.94
C TRP A 165 -4.17 5.85 12.00
N SER A 166 -4.60 7.05 12.40
CA SER A 166 -5.75 7.22 13.30
C SER A 166 -7.01 7.52 12.48
N LEU A 167 -7.86 6.50 12.30
CA LEU A 167 -9.14 6.63 11.62
C LEU A 167 -10.12 7.55 12.36
N VAL A 168 -10.76 8.44 11.59
CA VAL A 168 -11.93 9.19 12.05
C VAL A 168 -13.17 8.29 12.09
N ASP A 169 -13.40 7.53 11.02
CA ASP A 169 -14.58 6.70 10.83
C ASP A 169 -14.26 5.50 9.92
N SER A 170 -14.78 4.32 10.25
CA SER A 170 -14.66 3.09 9.44
C SER A 170 -15.67 2.97 8.29
N GLY A 171 -16.70 3.80 8.27
CA GLY A 171 -17.85 3.78 7.36
C GLY A 171 -17.51 3.66 5.87
N PRO A 172 -16.45 4.32 5.35
CA PRO A 172 -16.03 4.15 3.95
C PRO A 172 -15.67 2.71 3.55
N LEU A 173 -15.45 1.80 4.51
CA LEU A 173 -15.14 0.40 4.24
C LEU A 173 -16.37 -0.48 3.97
N ARG A 174 -17.58 0.02 4.28
CA ARG A 174 -18.81 -0.79 4.31
C ARG A 174 -19.13 -1.49 2.98
N GLU A 175 -18.80 -0.85 1.87
CA GLU A 175 -19.09 -1.37 0.53
C GLU A 175 -18.00 -2.30 -0.01
N LEU A 176 -16.88 -2.49 0.71
CA LEU A 176 -15.73 -3.30 0.29
C LEU A 176 -15.93 -4.78 0.62
N SER A 177 -16.94 -5.37 -0.02
CA SER A 177 -17.37 -6.76 0.21
C SER A 177 -16.31 -7.84 -0.09
N HIS A 178 -15.21 -7.48 -0.76
CA HIS A 178 -14.12 -8.41 -1.11
C HIS A 178 -12.96 -8.43 -0.10
N LEU A 179 -13.01 -7.65 0.97
CA LEU A 179 -11.93 -7.61 1.98
C LEU A 179 -11.74 -8.97 2.67
N ARG A 180 -10.49 -9.43 2.71
CA ARG A 180 -10.03 -10.72 3.29
C ARG A 180 -9.05 -10.52 4.45
N ASP A 181 -8.06 -9.64 4.31
CA ASP A 181 -7.14 -9.23 5.39
C ASP A 181 -7.20 -7.72 5.58
N VAL A 182 -7.63 -7.31 6.78
CA VAL A 182 -7.77 -5.90 7.15
C VAL A 182 -6.91 -5.61 8.37
N ARG A 183 -6.04 -4.61 8.27
CA ARG A 183 -5.19 -4.14 9.37
C ARG A 183 -5.30 -2.63 9.53
N LEU A 184 -5.97 -2.21 10.60
CA LEU A 184 -6.15 -0.83 11.00
C LEU A 184 -5.28 -0.61 12.24
N MET A 185 -4.07 -0.09 12.05
CA MET A 185 -3.06 -0.05 13.10
C MET A 185 -2.70 1.39 13.45
N ALA A 186 -3.39 1.95 14.44
CA ALA A 186 -2.82 3.00 15.28
C ALA A 186 -1.97 2.37 16.40
N MET A 187 -0.88 3.03 16.76
CA MET A 187 -0.03 2.67 17.91
C MET A 187 0.62 3.95 18.42
N HIS A 188 0.79 4.07 19.74
CA HIS A 188 1.52 5.19 20.35
C HIS A 188 2.84 5.50 19.61
N PRO A 189 3.13 6.78 19.29
CA PRO A 189 2.40 8.00 19.68
C PRO A 189 1.24 8.40 18.75
N THR A 190 0.87 7.57 17.76
CA THR A 190 -0.30 7.82 16.90
C THR A 190 -1.56 7.90 17.78
N PRO A 191 -2.42 8.92 17.63
CA PRO A 191 -3.68 8.97 18.35
C PRO A 191 -4.52 7.71 18.14
N GLU A 192 -5.40 7.43 19.08
CA GLU A 192 -6.34 6.33 18.96
C GLU A 192 -7.32 6.54 17.79
N HIS A 193 -7.91 5.45 17.29
CA HIS A 193 -9.04 5.52 16.38
C HIS A 193 -10.25 6.18 17.05
N LEU A 194 -11.07 6.95 16.33
CA LEU A 194 -12.27 7.56 16.91
C LEU A 194 -13.46 6.58 16.88
N ARG A 195 -13.90 6.21 15.68
CA ARG A 195 -15.03 5.28 15.49
C ARG A 195 -14.61 4.10 14.63
N ILE A 196 -14.61 2.92 15.24
CA ILE A 196 -14.46 1.64 14.55
C ILE A 196 -15.71 0.82 14.83
N SER A 197 -16.46 0.50 13.79
CA SER A 197 -17.57 -0.46 13.83
C SER A 197 -17.19 -1.70 13.03
N LEU A 198 -17.46 -2.88 13.58
CA LEU A 198 -17.24 -4.12 12.84
C LEU A 198 -18.26 -4.33 11.72
N LEU A 199 -19.43 -3.70 11.76
CA LEU A 199 -20.37 -3.74 10.63
C LEU A 199 -19.85 -2.94 9.43
N ASP A 200 -19.04 -1.92 9.65
CA ASP A 200 -18.42 -1.17 8.55
C ASP A 200 -17.28 -1.94 7.89
N VAL A 201 -16.63 -2.86 8.62
CA VAL A 201 -15.53 -3.67 8.09
C VAL A 201 -16.03 -5.04 7.62
N ALA A 202 -17.20 -5.49 8.08
CA ALA A 202 -17.67 -6.85 7.87
C ALA A 202 -17.76 -7.25 6.39
N SER A 203 -17.19 -8.41 6.08
CA SER A 203 -17.40 -9.09 4.81
C SER A 203 -17.46 -10.60 5.05
N PRO A 204 -18.26 -11.34 4.24
CA PRO A 204 -18.38 -12.78 4.36
C PRO A 204 -17.06 -13.53 4.07
N VAL A 205 -16.09 -12.85 3.45
CA VAL A 205 -14.79 -13.42 3.09
C VAL A 205 -13.64 -12.92 3.95
N ILE A 206 -13.89 -12.13 5.00
CA ILE A 206 -12.84 -11.74 5.95
C ILE A 206 -12.28 -12.97 6.66
N GLU A 207 -10.97 -13.17 6.52
CA GLU A 207 -10.21 -14.23 7.16
C GLU A 207 -9.38 -13.70 8.34
N SER A 208 -8.94 -12.44 8.25
CA SER A 208 -8.00 -11.81 9.16
C SER A 208 -8.38 -10.35 9.41
N LEU A 209 -8.56 -10.00 10.69
CA LEU A 209 -8.83 -8.63 11.12
C LEU A 209 -7.89 -8.26 12.27
N ALA A 210 -7.16 -7.17 12.08
CA ALA A 210 -6.34 -6.56 13.12
C ALA A 210 -6.73 -5.10 13.34
N ILE A 211 -7.05 -4.74 14.58
CA ILE A 211 -7.34 -3.37 15.00
C ILE A 211 -6.40 -3.02 16.16
N GLY A 212 -5.70 -1.89 16.03
CA GLY A 212 -4.75 -1.40 17.02
C GLY A 212 -5.13 -0.01 17.52
N HIS A 213 -5.07 0.20 18.84
CA HIS A 213 -5.30 1.48 19.49
C HIS A 213 -6.67 2.09 19.16
N ALA A 214 -7.73 1.32 19.40
CA ALA A 214 -9.12 1.79 19.33
C ALA A 214 -9.70 1.85 20.76
N PRO A 215 -10.23 2.98 21.24
CA PRO A 215 -10.78 3.10 22.59
C PRO A 215 -12.07 2.28 22.77
N SER A 216 -12.74 1.95 21.67
CA SER A 216 -13.85 1.01 21.63
C SER A 216 -14.01 0.45 20.23
N VAL A 217 -14.64 -0.72 20.14
CA VAL A 217 -15.07 -1.33 18.88
C VAL A 217 -16.57 -1.56 18.98
N HIS A 218 -17.31 -0.92 18.08
CA HIS A 218 -18.76 -1.00 18.01
C HIS A 218 -19.20 -2.25 17.23
N ASP A 219 -20.42 -2.70 17.52
CA ASP A 219 -21.10 -3.79 16.79
C ASP A 219 -20.28 -5.08 16.77
N LEU A 220 -19.58 -5.38 17.87
CA LEU A 220 -18.65 -6.51 17.95
C LEU A 220 -19.33 -7.84 17.62
N GLU A 221 -20.49 -8.09 18.21
CA GLU A 221 -21.23 -9.35 18.05
C GLU A 221 -21.83 -9.47 16.64
N ASP A 222 -22.59 -8.47 16.21
CA ASP A 222 -23.24 -8.44 14.90
C ASP A 222 -22.23 -8.43 13.75
N GLY A 223 -21.14 -7.66 13.89
CA GLY A 223 -20.08 -7.62 12.91
C GLY A 223 -19.35 -8.96 12.78
N LEU A 224 -19.04 -9.63 13.89
CA LEU A 224 -18.41 -10.96 13.84
C LEU A 224 -19.38 -12.04 13.33
N ALA A 225 -20.68 -11.92 13.60
CA ALA A 225 -21.69 -12.79 13.00
C ALA A 225 -21.74 -12.64 11.46
N ALA A 226 -21.46 -11.44 10.93
CA ALA A 226 -21.37 -11.17 9.51
C ALA A 226 -20.03 -11.60 8.86
N MET A 227 -19.08 -12.14 9.64
CA MET A 227 -17.74 -12.58 9.18
C MET A 227 -17.50 -14.08 9.42
N PRO A 228 -18.29 -14.99 8.81
CA PRO A 228 -18.19 -16.44 9.05
C PRO A 228 -16.84 -17.06 8.64
N ALA A 229 -16.10 -16.41 7.72
CA ALA A 229 -14.79 -16.84 7.28
C ALA A 229 -13.65 -16.50 8.26
N VAL A 230 -13.90 -15.70 9.32
CA VAL A 230 -12.82 -15.17 10.15
C VAL A 230 -12.09 -16.28 10.89
N ARG A 231 -10.76 -16.23 10.85
CA ARG A 231 -9.86 -17.18 11.52
C ARG A 231 -8.86 -16.48 12.42
N ASN A 232 -8.57 -15.20 12.17
CA ASN A 232 -7.58 -14.45 12.94
C ASN A 232 -8.16 -13.10 13.36
N LEU A 233 -8.29 -12.89 14.66
CA LEU A 233 -8.68 -11.63 15.28
C LEU A 233 -7.55 -11.13 16.16
N LYS A 234 -7.10 -9.91 15.90
CA LYS A 234 -6.06 -9.25 16.69
C LYS A 234 -6.53 -7.89 17.12
N PHE A 235 -6.67 -7.70 18.43
CA PHE A 235 -6.96 -6.42 19.03
C PHE A 235 -5.77 -6.03 19.89
N ARG A 236 -5.21 -4.85 19.64
CA ARG A 236 -4.08 -4.33 20.41
C ARG A 236 -4.46 -2.98 20.97
N GLU A 237 -4.14 -2.71 22.24
CA GLU A 237 -4.44 -1.44 22.90
C GLU A 237 -5.91 -1.06 22.70
N THR A 238 -6.79 -2.06 22.78
CA THR A 238 -8.24 -1.95 22.53
C THR A 238 -8.99 -2.51 23.73
N PRO A 239 -9.52 -1.66 24.62
CA PRO A 239 -10.20 -2.14 25.81
C PRO A 239 -11.55 -2.75 25.45
N PHE A 240 -11.89 -3.86 26.09
CA PHE A 240 -13.18 -4.52 25.99
C PHE A 240 -13.83 -4.59 27.36
N SER A 241 -15.16 -4.46 27.40
CA SER A 241 -15.93 -4.78 28.60
C SER A 241 -15.81 -6.28 28.95
N SER A 242 -16.17 -6.64 30.18
CA SER A 242 -16.21 -8.05 30.60
C SER A 242 -17.14 -8.89 29.73
N ALA A 243 -18.27 -8.32 29.28
CA ALA A 243 -19.22 -9.00 28.40
C ALA A 243 -18.61 -9.28 27.01
N GLN A 244 -17.98 -8.27 26.40
CA GLN A 244 -17.29 -8.42 25.12
C GLN A 244 -16.11 -9.40 25.22
N THR A 245 -15.37 -9.38 26.33
CA THR A 245 -14.27 -10.32 26.58
C THR A 245 -14.78 -11.76 26.70
N ALA A 246 -15.89 -11.96 27.41
CA ALA A 246 -16.54 -13.27 27.52
C ALA A 246 -17.07 -13.76 26.16
N PHE A 247 -17.65 -12.86 25.35
CA PHE A 247 -18.07 -13.15 23.98
C PHE A 247 -16.89 -13.55 23.08
N LEU A 248 -15.80 -12.78 23.08
CA LEU A 248 -14.59 -13.13 22.32
C LEU A 248 -14.01 -14.49 22.76
N GLY A 249 -14.09 -14.81 24.05
CA GLY A 249 -13.70 -16.11 24.59
C GLY A 249 -14.64 -17.27 24.28
N SER A 250 -15.88 -16.99 23.84
CA SER A 250 -16.87 -18.01 23.45
C SER A 250 -16.83 -18.35 21.96
N LEU A 251 -16.06 -17.61 21.16
CA LEU A 251 -15.88 -17.87 19.73
C LEU A 251 -15.34 -19.30 19.49
N PRO A 252 -15.66 -19.92 18.34
CA PRO A 252 -15.19 -21.25 18.00
C PRO A 252 -13.66 -21.35 18.06
N ARG A 253 -13.12 -22.51 18.47
CA ARG A 253 -11.66 -22.75 18.54
C ARG A 253 -10.91 -22.58 17.22
N SER A 254 -11.62 -22.60 16.10
CA SER A 254 -11.07 -22.30 14.77
C SER A 254 -10.73 -20.82 14.57
N VAL A 255 -11.17 -19.95 15.48
CA VAL A 255 -10.87 -18.52 15.49
C VAL A 255 -9.76 -18.26 16.51
N ASN A 256 -8.60 -17.82 16.02
CA ASN A 256 -7.51 -17.36 16.85
C ASN A 256 -7.77 -15.92 17.27
N VAL A 257 -7.96 -15.70 18.57
CA VAL A 257 -8.19 -14.37 19.15
C VAL A 257 -6.98 -13.97 19.98
N ALA A 258 -6.38 -12.83 19.65
CA ALA A 258 -5.34 -12.20 20.45
C ALA A 258 -5.79 -10.80 20.86
N VAL A 259 -5.98 -10.58 22.16
CA VAL A 259 -6.24 -9.27 22.77
C VAL A 259 -5.02 -8.89 23.60
N ARG A 260 -4.39 -7.75 23.31
CA ARG A 260 -3.18 -7.27 23.98
C ARG A 260 -3.28 -5.81 24.36
#